data_AF-Q2N189-F1
#
_entry.id   AF-Q2N189-F1
#
_cell.length_a   1.000
_cell.length_b   1.000
_cell.length_c   1.000
_cell.angle_alpha   90.00
_cell.angle_beta   90.00
_cell.angle_gamma   90.00
#
_symmetry.space_group_name_H-M   'P 1'
#
loop_
_entity.id
_entity.type
_entity.pdbx_description
1 polymer ?
#
loop_
_entity_poly.entity_id
_entity_poly.type
_entity_poly.pdbx_seq_one_letter_code
_entity_poly.pdbx_strand_id
1 'polypeptide(L)'
;LMATMLNGAAVMDAALLLIAGNESCPQPQTSEHLAAIEIMKLQHILILQNKIDLVKESQAKDQYEQIVKFVQGTVAEGAPVIPISAQLKYNIEVICEYVVKKIPIPVRDFISEPRLIVIRS
;
A
#
# COMPACT_ATOMS: atom_id res chain seq x y z
N LEU A 1 -8.57 14.59 8.29
CA LEU A 1 -7.56 13.50 8.30
C LEU A 1 -6.86 13.30 6.94
N MET A 2 -7.51 13.58 5.80
CA MET A 2 -6.86 13.50 4.48
C MET A 2 -5.68 14.45 4.29
N ALA A 3 -5.80 15.71 4.72
CA ALA A 3 -4.74 16.71 4.55
C ALA A 3 -3.41 16.27 5.21
N THR A 4 -3.49 15.62 6.38
CA THR A 4 -2.32 15.03 7.06
C THR A 4 -1.75 13.81 6.31
N MET A 5 -2.59 13.02 5.64
CA MET A 5 -2.14 11.89 4.80
C MET A 5 -1.40 12.41 3.56
N LEU A 6 -1.94 13.42 2.88
CA LEU A 6 -1.34 14.04 1.69
C LEU A 6 0.01 14.71 2.01
N ASN A 7 0.15 15.39 3.14
CA ASN A 7 1.45 15.97 3.51
C ASN A 7 2.50 14.87 3.79
N GLY A 8 2.09 13.77 4.42
CA GLY A 8 2.99 12.66 4.73
C GLY A 8 3.37 11.83 3.50
N ALA A 9 2.45 11.61 2.57
CA ALA A 9 2.70 10.77 1.40
C ALA A 9 3.57 11.47 0.33
N ALA A 10 3.72 12.80 0.38
CA ALA A 10 4.48 13.58 -0.61
C ALA A 10 6.00 13.38 -0.51
N VAL A 11 6.47 12.85 0.61
CA VAL A 11 7.88 12.57 0.89
C VAL A 11 8.22 11.09 0.81
N MET A 12 7.24 10.22 0.53
CA MET A 12 7.42 8.77 0.53
C MET A 12 7.86 8.27 -0.84
N ASP A 13 8.70 7.23 -0.88
CA ASP A 13 9.16 6.61 -2.13
C ASP A 13 8.29 5.39 -2.55
N ALA A 14 7.54 4.83 -1.60
CA ALA A 14 6.69 3.66 -1.78
C ALA A 14 5.47 3.71 -0.84
N ALA A 15 4.41 2.96 -1.19
CA ALA A 15 3.18 2.86 -0.42
C ALA A 15 2.77 1.41 -0.14
N LEU A 16 2.23 1.17 1.06
CA LEU A 16 1.60 -0.07 1.47
C LEU A 16 0.10 0.16 1.61
N LEU A 17 -0.71 -0.43 0.72
CA LEU A 17 -2.16 -0.31 0.75
C LEU A 17 -2.76 -1.45 1.57
N LEU A 18 -3.16 -1.16 2.80
CA LEU A 18 -3.79 -2.13 3.70
C LEU A 18 -5.30 -2.21 3.43
N ILE A 19 -5.78 -3.43 3.18
CA ILE A 19 -7.19 -3.76 2.96
C ILE A 19 -7.59 -4.83 3.97
N ALA A 20 -8.69 -4.61 4.68
CA ALA A 20 -9.15 -5.52 5.73
C ALA A 20 -9.93 -6.70 5.12
N GLY A 21 -9.47 -7.92 5.38
CA GLY A 21 -10.02 -9.19 4.88
C GLY A 21 -11.50 -9.41 5.16
N ASN A 22 -11.94 -8.89 6.30
CA ASN A 22 -13.29 -9.04 6.85
C ASN A 22 -14.30 -8.02 6.30
N GLU A 23 -13.88 -7.06 5.47
CA GLU A 23 -14.72 -6.01 4.91
C GLU A 23 -14.80 -6.15 3.38
N SER A 24 -15.89 -5.69 2.78
CA SER A 24 -16.01 -5.68 1.32
C SER A 24 -15.05 -4.65 0.70
N CYS A 25 -14.43 -5.01 -0.42
CA CYS A 25 -13.64 -4.08 -1.22
C CYS A 25 -14.47 -3.64 -2.45
N PRO A 26 -14.51 -2.35 -2.81
CA PRO A 26 -13.78 -1.21 -2.24
C PRO A 26 -14.52 -0.51 -1.07
N GLN A 27 -13.74 -0.07 -0.07
CA GLN A 27 -14.20 0.87 0.95
C GLN A 27 -13.93 2.32 0.51
N PRO A 28 -14.74 3.32 0.95
CA PRO A 28 -14.51 4.73 0.61
C PRO A 28 -13.08 5.21 0.92
N GLN A 29 -12.50 4.77 2.04
CA GLN A 29 -11.13 5.10 2.42
C GLN A 29 -10.08 4.48 1.49
N THR A 30 -10.30 3.24 1.03
CA THR A 30 -9.37 2.56 0.10
C THR A 30 -9.34 3.29 -1.24
N SER A 31 -10.50 3.73 -1.73
CA SER A 31 -10.62 4.55 -2.95
C SER A 31 -9.94 5.90 -2.82
N GLU A 32 -10.15 6.58 -1.69
CA GLU A 32 -9.53 7.87 -1.40
C GLU A 32 -8.00 7.77 -1.30
N HIS A 33 -7.49 6.73 -0.62
CA HIS A 33 -6.06 6.50 -0.52
C HIS A 33 -5.43 6.16 -1.87
N LEU A 34 -6.10 5.35 -2.70
CA LEU A 34 -5.61 5.02 -4.04
C LEU A 34 -5.53 6.27 -4.93
N ALA A 35 -6.55 7.13 -4.90
CA ALA A 35 -6.57 8.39 -5.64
C ALA A 35 -5.43 9.33 -5.18
N ALA A 36 -5.15 9.40 -3.88
CA ALA A 36 -4.03 10.17 -3.35
C ALA A 36 -2.68 9.64 -3.85
N ILE A 37 -2.49 8.31 -3.84
CA ILE A 37 -1.28 7.65 -4.36
C ILE A 37 -1.09 7.93 -5.85
N GLU A 38 -2.17 7.94 -6.63
CA GLU A 38 -2.16 8.25 -8.06
C GLU A 38 -1.73 9.69 -8.35
N ILE A 39 -2.25 10.67 -7.59
CA ILE A 39 -1.84 12.07 -7.69
C ILE A 39 -0.33 12.23 -7.39
N MET A 40 0.18 11.44 -6.44
CA MET A 40 1.57 11.48 -6.02
C MET A 40 2.53 10.70 -6.92
N LYS A 41 2.00 9.91 -7.85
CA LYS A 41 2.77 9.13 -8.83
C LYS A 41 3.78 8.17 -8.17
N LEU A 42 3.41 7.59 -7.03
CA LEU A 42 4.23 6.56 -6.40
C LEU A 42 4.23 5.32 -7.28
N GLN A 43 5.43 4.85 -7.66
CA GLN A 43 5.59 3.70 -8.54
C GLN A 43 5.62 2.37 -7.77
N HIS A 44 6.08 2.40 -6.52
CA HIS A 44 6.24 1.22 -5.70
C HIS A 44 5.06 1.06 -4.75
N ILE A 45 4.09 0.25 -5.17
CA ILE A 45 2.88 -0.03 -4.40
C ILE A 45 2.84 -1.52 -4.08
N LEU A 46 2.53 -1.83 -2.82
CA LEU A 46 2.27 -3.20 -2.36
C LEU A 46 0.93 -3.24 -1.63
N ILE A 47 0.07 -4.18 -2.00
CA ILE A 47 -1.26 -4.32 -1.40
C ILE A 47 -1.21 -5.43 -0.36
N LEU A 48 -1.74 -5.14 0.83
CA LEU A 48 -1.75 -6.05 1.97
C LEU A 48 -3.18 -6.38 2.35
N GLN A 49 -3.58 -7.63 2.16
CA GLN A 49 -4.88 -8.13 2.60
C GLN A 49 -4.73 -8.62 4.05
N ASN A 50 -5.07 -7.78 5.02
CA ASN A 50 -4.89 -8.04 6.45
C ASN A 50 -6.10 -8.78 7.06
N LYS A 51 -6.00 -9.28 8.29
CA LYS A 51 -7.08 -9.97 9.03
C LYS A 51 -7.60 -11.24 8.33
N ILE A 52 -6.76 -11.94 7.56
CA ILE A 52 -7.15 -13.20 6.92
C ILE A 52 -7.52 -14.30 7.93
N ASP A 53 -7.09 -14.15 9.19
CA ASP A 53 -7.43 -15.03 10.30
C ASP A 53 -8.92 -15.00 10.68
N LEU A 54 -9.64 -13.94 10.31
CA LEU A 54 -11.06 -13.77 10.62
C LEU A 54 -11.99 -14.22 9.50
N VAL A 55 -11.46 -14.63 8.35
CA VAL A 55 -12.24 -14.98 7.16
C VAL A 55 -11.89 -16.36 6.62
N LYS A 56 -12.86 -16.98 5.93
CA LYS A 56 -12.63 -18.26 5.24
C LYS A 56 -11.80 -18.03 3.97
N GLU A 57 -11.09 -19.06 3.55
CA GLU A 57 -10.27 -19.02 2.33
C GLU A 57 -11.06 -18.60 1.08
N SER A 58 -12.31 -19.07 0.94
CA SER A 58 -13.18 -18.68 -0.18
C SER A 58 -13.46 -17.18 -0.18
N GLN A 59 -13.80 -16.62 0.98
CA GLN A 59 -14.07 -15.18 1.13
C GLN A 59 -12.82 -14.35 0.89
N ALA A 60 -11.65 -14.82 1.33
CA ALA A 60 -10.38 -14.16 1.07
C ALA A 60 -10.05 -14.14 -0.43
N LYS A 61 -10.33 -15.22 -1.17
CA LYS A 61 -10.16 -15.30 -2.63
C LYS A 61 -11.15 -14.38 -3.36
N ASP A 62 -12.42 -14.38 -2.97
CA ASP A 62 -13.44 -13.50 -3.55
C ASP A 62 -13.03 -12.04 -3.39
N GLN A 63 -12.52 -11.68 -2.21
CA GLN A 63 -12.04 -10.34 -1.93
C GLN A 63 -10.76 -10.01 -2.71
N TYR A 64 -9.83 -10.96 -2.86
CA TYR A 64 -8.66 -10.77 -3.72
C TYR A 64 -9.07 -10.40 -5.16
N GLU A 65 -10.07 -11.10 -5.72
CA GLU A 65 -10.59 -10.75 -7.05
C GLU A 65 -11.23 -9.35 -7.09
N GLN A 66 -11.92 -8.95 -6.03
CA GLN A 66 -12.45 -7.57 -5.92
C GLN A 66 -11.33 -6.54 -5.91
N ILE A 67 -10.25 -6.79 -5.16
CA ILE A 67 -9.07 -5.92 -5.09
C ILE A 67 -8.44 -5.80 -6.48
N VAL A 68 -8.22 -6.92 -7.18
CA VAL A 68 -7.63 -6.93 -8.52
C VAL A 68 -8.49 -6.13 -9.52
N LYS A 69 -9.81 -6.32 -9.49
CA LYS A 69 -10.75 -5.54 -10.32
C LYS A 69 -10.74 -4.05 -9.96
N PHE A 70 -10.60 -3.73 -8.67
CA PHE A 70 -10.59 -2.36 -8.19
C PHE A 70 -9.32 -1.60 -8.59
N VAL A 71 -8.16 -2.25 -8.62
CA VAL A 71 -6.89 -1.61 -9.02
C VAL A 71 -6.66 -1.61 -10.52
N GLN A 72 -7.47 -2.35 -11.28
CA GLN A 72 -7.38 -2.40 -12.74
C GLN A 72 -7.58 -1.00 -13.34
N GLY A 73 -6.65 -0.54 -14.19
CA GLY A 73 -6.67 0.79 -14.79
C GLY A 73 -6.12 1.92 -13.91
N THR A 74 -5.54 1.60 -12.75
CA THR A 74 -4.92 2.58 -11.83
C THR A 74 -3.40 2.41 -11.75
N VAL A 75 -2.71 3.31 -11.05
CA VAL A 75 -1.27 3.17 -10.77
C VAL A 75 -0.89 1.92 -9.98
N ALA A 76 -1.86 1.30 -9.30
CA ALA A 76 -1.67 0.05 -8.56
C ALA A 76 -1.96 -1.19 -9.41
N GLU A 77 -2.20 -1.05 -10.71
CA GLU A 77 -2.39 -2.19 -11.60
C GLU A 77 -1.13 -3.07 -11.63
N GLY A 78 -1.31 -4.38 -11.41
CA GLY A 78 -0.20 -5.33 -11.31
C GLY A 78 0.56 -5.28 -9.99
N ALA A 79 0.16 -4.45 -9.03
CA ALA A 79 0.72 -4.49 -7.68
C ALA A 79 0.42 -5.85 -7.02
N PRO A 80 1.39 -6.48 -6.35
CA PRO A 80 1.16 -7.75 -5.68
C PRO A 80 0.26 -7.55 -4.47
N VAL A 81 -0.64 -8.52 -4.27
CA VAL A 81 -1.50 -8.60 -3.08
C VAL A 81 -0.97 -9.71 -2.20
N ILE A 82 -0.52 -9.37 -1.00
CA ILE A 82 -0.02 -10.35 -0.02
C ILE A 82 -1.06 -10.51 1.10
N PRO A 83 -1.63 -11.72 1.27
CA PRO A 83 -2.51 -12.01 2.41
C PRO A 83 -1.69 -12.16 3.68
N ILE A 84 -2.03 -11.40 4.72
CA ILE A 84 -1.35 -11.41 6.02
C ILE A 84 -2.34 -11.45 7.19
N SER A 85 -1.85 -11.96 8.32
CA SER A 85 -2.48 -11.72 9.61
C SER A 85 -1.51 -10.95 10.49
N ALA A 86 -1.78 -9.67 10.71
CA ALA A 86 -0.96 -8.85 11.60
C ALA A 86 -0.98 -9.36 13.05
N GLN A 87 -2.10 -9.98 13.48
CA GLN A 87 -2.27 -10.46 14.84
C GLN A 87 -1.52 -11.77 15.10
N LEU A 88 -1.59 -12.71 14.16
CA LEU A 88 -0.87 -13.99 14.25
C LEU A 88 0.53 -13.94 13.62
N LYS A 89 0.90 -12.79 13.06
CA LYS A 89 2.17 -12.53 12.36
C LYS A 89 2.43 -13.42 11.15
N TYR A 90 1.38 -13.93 10.51
CA TYR A 90 1.51 -14.72 9.29
C TYR A 90 1.92 -13.87 8.10
N ASN A 91 2.83 -14.42 7.29
CA ASN A 91 3.34 -13.83 6.04
C ASN A 91 4.04 -12.47 6.17
N ILE A 92 4.41 -12.05 7.40
CA ILE A 92 5.21 -10.82 7.60
C ILE A 92 6.59 -10.95 6.96
N GLU A 93 7.20 -12.14 7.03
CA GLU A 93 8.52 -12.40 6.41
C GLU A 93 8.51 -12.15 4.90
N VAL A 94 7.41 -12.52 4.23
CA VAL A 94 7.23 -12.30 2.79
C VAL A 94 7.15 -10.81 2.47
N ILE A 95 6.52 -10.00 3.33
CA ILE A 95 6.51 -8.54 3.19
C ILE A 95 7.94 -8.00 3.31
N CYS A 96 8.69 -8.43 4.32
CA CYS A 96 10.07 -7.99 4.52
C CYS A 96 10.94 -8.34 3.30
N GLU A 97 10.81 -9.56 2.80
CA GLU A 97 11.50 -10.00 1.58
C GLU A 97 11.10 -9.15 0.37
N TYR A 98 9.81 -8.88 0.20
CA TYR A 98 9.31 -8.06 -0.90
C TYR A 98 9.86 -6.63 -0.84
N VAL A 99 9.79 -5.98 0.32
CA VAL A 99 10.29 -4.62 0.52
C VAL A 99 11.77 -4.53 0.16
N VAL A 100 12.59 -5.48 0.63
CA VAL A 100 14.04 -5.48 0.37
C VAL A 100 14.36 -5.78 -1.10
N LYS A 101 13.63 -6.70 -1.75
CA LYS A 101 13.94 -7.13 -3.11
C LYS A 101 13.33 -6.26 -4.20
N LYS A 102 12.18 -5.64 -3.94
CA LYS A 102 11.38 -4.96 -4.98
C LYS A 102 11.34 -3.45 -4.86
N ILE A 103 11.62 -2.89 -3.68
CA ILE A 103 11.68 -1.43 -3.50
C ILE A 103 13.15 -1.02 -3.55
N PRO A 104 13.63 -0.50 -4.69
CA PRO A 104 15.01 -0.02 -4.79
C PRO A 104 15.19 1.25 -3.96
N ILE A 105 16.42 1.49 -3.54
CA ILE A 105 16.80 2.77 -2.93
C ILE A 105 16.80 3.81 -4.05
N PRO A 106 16.02 4.89 -3.95
CA PRO A 106 16.00 5.94 -4.97
C PRO A 106 17.37 6.62 -5.05
N VAL A 107 17.75 7.02 -6.26
CA VAL A 107 18.98 7.80 -6.46
C VAL A 107 18.78 9.18 -5.83
N ARG A 108 19.54 9.48 -4.78
CA ARG A 108 19.53 10.78 -4.11
C ARG A 108 20.62 11.68 -4.69
N ASP A 109 20.28 12.96 -4.87
CA ASP A 109 21.25 13.99 -5.27
C ASP A 109 21.94 14.55 -4.01
N PHE A 110 23.27 14.51 -4.00
CA PHE A 110 24.11 14.98 -2.91
C PHE A 110 24.88 16.27 -3.25
N ILE A 111 24.73 16.78 -4.47
CA ILE A 111 25.47 17.95 -4.97
C ILE A 111 24.60 19.20 -4.87
N SER A 112 23.31 19.06 -5.16
CA SER A 112 22.34 20.16 -5.08
C SER A 112 22.18 20.71 -3.66
N GLU A 113 21.69 21.96 -3.57
CA GLU A 113 21.40 22.59 -2.28
C GLU A 113 20.42 21.72 -1.44
N PRO A 114 20.74 21.49 -0.15
CA PRO A 114 19.96 20.61 0.69
C PRO A 114 18.56 21.19 0.93
N ARG A 115 17.54 20.34 0.75
CA ARG A 115 16.14 20.66 1.07
C ARG A 115 15.64 19.74 2.16
N LEU A 116 15.09 20.31 3.23
CA LEU A 116 14.46 19.57 4.32
C LEU A 116 12.98 19.95 4.39
N ILE A 117 12.09 18.97 4.23
CA ILE A 117 10.65 19.15 4.37
C ILE A 117 10.26 18.72 5.79
N VAL A 118 9.81 19.66 6.62
CA VAL A 118 9.35 19.37 7.98
C VAL A 118 7.88 18.96 7.94
N ILE A 119 7.60 17.69 8.19
CA ILE A 119 6.23 17.13 8.19
C ILE A 119 5.61 17.04 9.59
N ARG A 120 6.42 17.05 10.66
CA ARG A 120 5.99 16.96 12.06
C ARG A 120 7.00 17.67 12.97
N SER A 121 6.51 18.37 13.99
CA SER A 121 7.29 19.03 15.05
C SER A 121 7.30 18.21 16.33
#